data_AF-A0A8J2ZF68-F1
#
_entry.id   AF-A0A8J2ZF68-F1
#
_cell.length_a   1.000
_cell.length_b   1.000
_cell.length_c   1.000
_cell.angle_alpha   90.00
_cell.angle_beta   90.00
_cell.angle_gamma   90.00
#
_symmetry.space_group_name_H-M   'P 1'
#
loop_
_entity.id
_entity.type
_entity.pdbx_description
1 polymer ?
#
loop_
_entity_poly.entity_id
_entity_poly.type
_entity_poly.pdbx_seq_one_letter_code
_entity_poly.pdbx_strand_id
1 'polypeptide(L)'
;MTDGGTLFLLDDPARGAERCHGALRLAGPPLERAPGAVAATAAACHEDPGPPVASGQGHPSRSRPLSAVPAAPAQSIEVELIAVLVAVAEDEPRVLTIRDGALLPSGPFETGHRSLQAGLRAWVERQTGHPLGYVEQLYTFADRDRSAEDAARRFVSISYLALTRQAARAAGQHDASWRSWYRYFPWEDWRDGPPPMVAKAIAPALRTWAAAASEPALRRERQRRARIAFALGGLPWNEELVLQRYELLFEAGLVPEAIRRRGGDGAEALPGAPMLHDHRRILATAIARLRAKIKYRPVVFELMPESFTLLQLQRTVEALAGLRLHKQNFRRLIEQQALVEETGEVATETGGRPAKLFRFRPQVLHERAAAGTKLPLARGV
;
A
#
# COMPACT_ATOMS: atom_id res chain seq x y z
N MET A 1 -24.44 -5.63 -38.47
CA MET A 1 -25.40 -4.66 -37.94
C MET A 1 -25.20 -4.64 -36.44
N THR A 2 -24.23 -3.86 -35.92
CA THR A 2 -24.40 -2.49 -35.37
C THR A 2 -25.41 -2.50 -34.21
N ASP A 3 -25.16 -2.05 -32.99
CA ASP A 3 -24.09 -1.23 -32.39
C ASP A 3 -24.28 -1.38 -30.86
N GLY A 4 -23.24 -1.40 -30.02
CA GLY A 4 -22.87 -0.21 -29.24
C GLY A 4 -22.60 -0.54 -27.76
N GLY A 5 -21.45 -1.16 -27.48
CA GLY A 5 -20.95 -1.37 -26.12
C GLY A 5 -20.00 -0.24 -25.72
N THR A 6 -20.52 0.75 -24.99
CA THR A 6 -19.80 1.97 -24.60
C THR A 6 -18.56 1.67 -23.76
N LEU A 7 -17.48 2.27 -24.23
CA LEU A 7 -16.11 2.33 -23.73
C LEU A 7 -16.06 3.12 -22.41
N PHE A 8 -15.71 2.50 -21.28
CA PHE A 8 -15.25 3.23 -20.09
C PHE A 8 -13.76 3.53 -20.24
N LEU A 9 -13.47 4.67 -20.86
CA LEU A 9 -12.18 5.35 -20.77
C LEU A 9 -12.04 5.96 -19.36
N LEU A 10 -10.82 5.88 -18.83
CA LEU A 10 -10.37 6.66 -17.68
C LEU A 10 -10.48 8.14 -18.06
N ASP A 11 -11.51 8.81 -17.56
CA ASP A 11 -11.61 10.26 -17.53
C ASP A 11 -11.38 10.78 -16.10
N ASP A 12 -10.57 11.85 -16.06
CA ASP A 12 -10.09 12.64 -14.95
C ASP A 12 -11.27 13.25 -14.14
N PRO A 13 -11.35 13.10 -12.79
CA PRO A 13 -12.48 13.61 -12.02
C PRO A 13 -12.26 15.10 -11.70
N ALA A 14 -12.34 15.95 -12.71
CA ALA A 14 -12.40 17.40 -12.51
C ALA A 14 -13.14 18.10 -13.66
N ARG A 15 -14.48 18.01 -13.66
CA ARG A 15 -15.46 19.07 -14.04
C ARG A 15 -16.81 18.46 -14.41
N GLY A 16 -17.88 19.02 -13.85
CA GLY A 16 -19.21 18.98 -14.48
C GLY A 16 -20.38 18.64 -13.57
N ALA A 17 -20.71 19.51 -12.60
CA ALA A 17 -22.04 19.51 -11.98
C ALA A 17 -22.43 20.93 -11.52
N GLU A 18 -22.85 21.74 -12.46
CA GLU A 18 -23.59 23.01 -12.29
C GLU A 18 -24.38 23.19 -13.60
N ARG A 19 -25.70 23.39 -13.71
CA ARG A 19 -26.78 23.85 -12.82
C ARG A 19 -28.14 23.42 -13.41
N CYS A 20 -29.16 23.31 -12.55
CA CYS A 20 -30.54 23.79 -12.72
C CYS A 20 -31.19 23.78 -11.30
N HIS A 21 -31.09 24.89 -10.55
CA HIS A 21 -32.16 25.87 -10.28
C HIS A 21 -33.25 25.42 -9.29
N GLY A 22 -33.29 26.13 -8.15
CA GLY A 22 -34.30 26.05 -7.08
C GLY A 22 -33.94 27.02 -5.94
N ALA A 23 -34.52 28.22 -5.98
CA ALA A 23 -34.19 29.41 -5.20
C ALA A 23 -34.33 29.31 -3.66
N LEU A 24 -33.49 30.05 -2.93
CA LEU A 24 -33.97 31.11 -2.02
C LEU A 24 -32.87 32.15 -1.72
N ARG A 25 -33.23 33.43 -1.86
CA ARG A 25 -32.43 34.65 -1.66
C ARG A 25 -32.18 34.94 -0.17
N LEU A 26 -31.13 35.72 0.12
CA LEU A 26 -31.10 36.97 0.92
C LEU A 26 -29.70 37.61 0.72
N ALA A 27 -29.54 38.54 -0.22
CA ALA A 27 -29.47 40.01 -0.04
C ALA A 27 -28.19 40.53 0.69
N GLY A 28 -27.28 41.18 -0.08
CA GLY A 28 -26.06 41.91 0.37
C GLY A 28 -26.39 43.31 0.95
N PRO A 29 -25.59 44.38 0.78
CA PRO A 29 -24.37 44.58 -0.04
C PRO A 29 -23.28 45.47 0.72
N PRO A 30 -22.38 46.28 0.10
CA PRO A 30 -21.20 45.89 -0.74
C PRO A 30 -19.94 46.84 -0.70
N LEU A 31 -19.02 46.64 -1.69
CA LEU A 31 -18.08 47.59 -2.39
C LEU A 31 -16.77 48.00 -1.66
N GLU A 32 -15.57 48.19 -2.25
CA GLU A 32 -15.09 48.21 -3.65
C GLU A 32 -13.53 48.17 -3.76
N ARG A 33 -13.02 47.55 -4.85
CA ARG A 33 -11.86 47.83 -5.75
C ARG A 33 -10.38 48.08 -5.31
N ALA A 34 -9.50 47.39 -6.05
CA ALA A 34 -8.04 47.45 -6.26
C ALA A 34 -7.57 48.78 -6.96
N PRO A 35 -6.31 49.01 -7.46
CA PRO A 35 -5.12 48.14 -7.62
C PRO A 35 -3.73 48.81 -7.37
N GLY A 36 -2.61 48.11 -7.68
CA GLY A 36 -1.34 48.77 -8.06
C GLY A 36 -0.04 48.16 -7.52
N ALA A 37 0.79 47.63 -8.41
CA ALA A 37 2.16 47.19 -8.17
C ALA A 37 3.14 48.38 -8.02
N VAL A 38 4.33 48.16 -7.43
CA VAL A 38 5.67 48.54 -7.92
C VAL A 38 6.74 48.21 -6.87
N ALA A 39 7.92 47.85 -7.37
CA ALA A 39 9.09 47.30 -6.70
C ALA A 39 9.99 48.34 -6.00
N ALA A 40 10.91 47.78 -5.19
CA ALA A 40 12.27 48.25 -4.90
C ALA A 40 12.46 49.55 -4.10
N THR A 41 13.25 49.48 -3.01
CA THR A 41 14.68 49.85 -2.95
C THR A 41 15.08 50.12 -1.49
N ALA A 42 16.34 49.82 -1.18
CA ALA A 42 16.98 50.00 0.11
C ALA A 42 17.34 51.46 0.47
N ALA A 43 17.72 51.63 1.74
CA ALA A 43 18.65 52.62 2.30
C ALA A 43 18.08 53.87 3.02
N ALA A 44 18.15 53.77 4.35
CA ALA A 44 19.01 54.57 5.24
C ALA A 44 18.55 55.95 5.79
N CYS A 45 18.77 56.05 7.11
CA CYS A 45 19.07 57.23 7.94
C CYS A 45 17.93 58.20 8.32
N HIS A 46 17.54 58.22 9.59
CA HIS A 46 18.14 59.14 10.58
C HIS A 46 17.60 58.89 12.00
N GLU A 47 18.52 58.97 12.96
CA GLU A 47 18.27 58.98 14.40
C GLU A 47 17.74 60.36 14.83
N ASP A 48 16.80 60.38 15.76
CA ASP A 48 16.41 61.57 16.51
C ASP A 48 16.38 61.20 18.01
N PRO A 49 17.10 61.90 18.90
CA PRO A 49 17.28 61.48 20.28
C PRO A 49 16.16 62.01 21.19
N GLY A 50 15.44 61.09 21.84
CA GLY A 50 14.45 61.41 22.89
C GLY A 50 15.06 61.39 24.31
N PRO A 51 14.59 62.25 25.23
CA PRO A 51 15.24 62.58 26.50
C PRO A 51 15.04 61.51 27.60
N PRO A 52 15.82 61.55 28.71
CA PRO A 52 15.95 60.45 29.65
C PRO A 52 14.80 60.41 30.65
N VAL A 53 14.32 59.21 30.99
CA VAL A 53 13.34 59.04 32.07
C VAL A 53 13.72 57.87 32.99
N ALA A 54 14.15 58.29 34.18
CA ALA A 54 13.97 57.73 35.52
C ALA A 54 13.97 56.20 35.72
N SER A 55 15.00 55.79 36.47
CA SER A 55 15.18 54.54 37.18
C SER A 55 13.99 54.19 38.09
N GLY A 56 13.28 53.11 37.77
CA GLY A 56 12.21 52.52 38.60
C GLY A 56 12.52 51.06 38.97
N GLN A 57 13.03 50.89 40.19
CA GLN A 57 12.90 49.74 41.10
C GLN A 57 12.85 48.31 40.53
N GLY A 58 13.93 47.55 40.79
CA GLY A 58 14.05 46.13 40.47
C GLY A 58 13.04 45.24 41.20
N HIS A 59 12.30 44.46 40.42
CA HIS A 59 11.64 43.25 40.89
C HIS A 59 12.61 42.06 40.79
N PRO A 60 12.79 41.24 41.85
CA PRO A 60 13.65 40.07 41.76
C PRO A 60 13.01 39.02 40.86
N SER A 61 13.66 38.74 39.73
CA SER A 61 13.38 37.60 38.86
C SER A 61 13.55 36.29 39.65
N ARG A 62 12.47 35.78 40.23
CA ARG A 62 12.41 34.38 40.68
C ARG A 62 12.28 33.50 39.44
N SER A 63 13.41 33.13 38.86
CA SER A 63 13.48 31.98 37.94
C SER A 63 13.09 30.73 38.73
N ARG A 64 11.83 30.34 38.59
CA ARG A 64 11.32 29.07 39.09
C ARG A 64 12.04 27.98 38.28
N PRO A 65 12.85 27.10 38.89
CA PRO A 65 13.47 26.02 38.14
C PRO A 65 12.34 25.17 37.54
N LEU A 66 12.43 24.87 36.24
CA LEU A 66 11.58 23.87 35.59
C LEU A 66 11.72 22.60 36.42
N SER A 67 10.64 22.19 37.08
CA SER A 67 10.58 20.95 37.83
C SER A 67 11.01 19.83 36.89
N ALA A 68 12.08 19.11 37.26
CA ALA A 68 12.55 17.97 36.49
C ALA A 68 11.38 16.99 36.35
N VAL A 69 10.95 16.75 35.10
CA VAL A 69 10.00 15.69 34.79
C VAL A 69 10.62 14.41 35.34
N PRO A 70 9.95 13.67 36.26
CA PRO A 70 10.50 12.44 36.78
C PRO A 70 10.81 11.51 35.61
N ALA A 71 12.05 11.01 35.55
CA ALA A 71 12.47 10.08 34.51
C ALA A 71 11.55 8.86 34.58
N ALA A 72 10.72 8.69 33.55
CA ALA A 72 9.92 7.49 33.38
C ALA A 72 10.87 6.27 33.38
N PRO A 73 10.46 5.11 33.93
CA PRO A 73 11.27 3.91 33.88
C PRO A 73 11.73 3.64 32.44
N ALA A 74 13.01 3.30 32.27
CA ALA A 74 13.63 3.12 30.96
C ALA A 74 12.92 2.00 30.18
N GLN A 75 11.95 2.38 29.35
CA GLN A 75 11.32 1.50 28.38
C GLN A 75 12.27 1.36 27.20
N SER A 76 12.72 0.14 26.90
CA SER A 76 13.49 -0.11 25.68
C SER A 76 12.54 -0.18 24.48
N ILE A 77 12.87 0.58 23.44
CA ILE A 77 12.22 0.49 22.14
C ILE A 77 13.14 -0.30 21.23
N GLU A 78 12.69 -1.46 20.78
CA GLU A 78 13.37 -2.28 19.79
C GLU A 78 12.76 -2.03 18.42
N VAL A 79 13.61 -1.83 17.40
CA VAL A 79 13.18 -1.66 16.02
C VAL A 79 13.37 -2.98 15.30
N GLU A 80 12.28 -3.54 14.77
CA GLU A 80 12.34 -4.72 13.92
C GLU A 80 12.16 -4.31 12.45
N LEU A 81 12.99 -4.83 11.57
CA LEU A 81 12.88 -4.66 10.12
C LEU A 81 12.19 -5.89 9.54
N ILE A 82 11.15 -5.68 8.73
CA ILE A 82 10.35 -6.77 8.14
C ILE A 82 10.33 -6.64 6.62
N ALA A 83 10.63 -7.72 5.91
CA ALA A 83 10.61 -7.76 4.45
C ALA A 83 9.42 -8.57 3.92
N VAL A 84 8.61 -7.94 3.06
CA VAL A 84 7.67 -8.64 2.18
C VAL A 84 8.34 -8.81 0.82
N LEU A 85 9.02 -9.94 0.64
CA LEU A 85 9.67 -10.27 -0.62
C LEU A 85 8.69 -11.02 -1.54
N VAL A 86 8.33 -10.40 -2.66
CA VAL A 86 7.38 -10.92 -3.64
C VAL A 86 8.10 -11.39 -4.89
N ALA A 87 7.67 -12.54 -5.39
CA ALA A 87 8.01 -13.07 -6.70
C ALA A 87 6.74 -13.61 -7.40
N VAL A 88 6.81 -13.89 -8.69
CA VAL A 88 5.74 -14.59 -9.41
C VAL A 88 6.34 -15.82 -10.09
N ALA A 89 5.72 -16.98 -9.89
CA ALA A 89 6.12 -18.22 -10.54
C ALA A 89 4.90 -19.10 -10.77
N GLU A 90 4.89 -19.81 -11.90
CA GLU A 90 3.81 -20.74 -12.28
C GLU A 90 2.42 -20.06 -12.26
N ASP A 91 2.35 -18.82 -12.74
CA ASP A 91 1.14 -17.98 -12.72
C ASP A 91 0.58 -17.72 -11.31
N GLU A 92 1.39 -17.87 -10.26
CA GLU A 92 1.03 -17.56 -8.88
C GLU A 92 1.92 -16.47 -8.27
N PRO A 93 1.34 -15.50 -7.55
CA PRO A 93 2.10 -14.57 -6.75
C PRO A 93 2.56 -15.24 -5.46
N ARG A 94 3.87 -15.21 -5.21
CA ARG A 94 4.49 -15.84 -4.05
C ARG A 94 5.13 -14.81 -3.14
N VAL A 95 5.04 -15.05 -1.85
CA VAL A 95 5.75 -14.32 -0.81
C VAL A 95 6.75 -15.26 -0.14
N LEU A 96 7.95 -14.75 0.13
CA LEU A 96 8.93 -15.48 0.91
C LEU A 96 8.59 -15.40 2.40
N THR A 97 8.64 -16.55 3.07
CA THR A 97 8.24 -16.71 4.46
C THR A 97 9.23 -17.57 5.21
N ILE A 98 9.28 -17.44 6.54
CA ILE A 98 10.10 -18.28 7.44
C ILE A 98 9.21 -19.03 8.44
N ARG A 99 9.77 -19.97 9.20
CA ARG A 99 9.05 -20.74 10.24
C ARG A 99 7.82 -21.43 9.67
N ASP A 100 8.03 -22.20 8.61
CA ASP A 100 6.99 -22.91 7.84
C ASP A 100 5.82 -22.01 7.36
N GLY A 101 6.09 -20.74 7.10
CA GLY A 101 5.07 -19.81 6.60
C GLY A 101 4.35 -19.00 7.67
N ALA A 102 4.73 -19.13 8.95
CA ALA A 102 4.12 -18.38 10.04
C ALA A 102 4.61 -16.92 10.13
N LEU A 103 5.77 -16.60 9.55
CA LEU A 103 6.41 -15.29 9.63
C LEU A 103 6.95 -14.81 8.26
N LEU A 104 7.11 -13.50 8.14
CA LEU A 104 7.87 -12.87 7.07
C LEU A 104 9.34 -12.75 7.52
N PRO A 105 10.33 -12.76 6.61
CA PRO A 105 11.72 -12.49 6.96
C PRO A 105 11.84 -11.19 7.75
N SER A 106 12.42 -11.25 8.94
CA SER A 106 12.52 -10.10 9.84
C SER A 106 13.71 -10.20 10.79
N GLY A 107 14.16 -9.05 11.32
CA GLY A 107 15.22 -9.03 12.33
C GLY A 107 15.46 -7.64 12.92
N PRO A 108 16.17 -7.56 14.06
CA PRO A 108 16.41 -6.30 14.75
C PRO A 108 17.27 -5.33 13.92
N PHE A 109 17.01 -4.04 14.07
CA PHE A 109 17.93 -3.01 13.60
C PHE A 109 19.11 -2.88 14.57
N GLU A 110 20.28 -3.36 14.15
CA GLU A 110 21.51 -3.36 14.94
C GLU A 110 22.37 -2.10 14.69
N THR A 111 23.19 -1.74 15.68
CA THR A 111 24.12 -0.58 15.61
C THR A 111 25.15 -0.69 14.49
N GLY A 112 25.47 -1.90 14.03
CA GLY A 112 26.36 -2.14 12.89
C GLY A 112 25.74 -1.81 11.52
N HIS A 113 24.43 -1.61 11.44
CA HIS A 113 23.76 -1.31 10.18
C HIS A 113 23.89 0.18 9.81
N ARG A 114 24.49 0.46 8.65
CA ARG A 114 24.66 1.84 8.13
C ARG A 114 23.33 2.56 7.85
N SER A 115 22.26 1.82 7.59
CA SER A 115 20.91 2.34 7.37
C SER A 115 19.87 1.24 7.59
N LEU A 116 18.60 1.61 7.76
CA LEU A 116 17.48 0.66 7.87
C LEU A 116 17.45 -0.30 6.67
N GLN A 117 17.62 0.23 5.45
CA GLN A 117 17.66 -0.57 4.23
C GLN A 117 18.88 -1.52 4.17
N ALA A 118 20.04 -1.08 4.66
CA ALA A 118 21.21 -1.95 4.75
C ALA A 118 20.99 -3.10 5.75
N GLY A 119 20.38 -2.81 6.90
CA GLY A 119 20.00 -3.82 7.88
C GLY A 119 18.98 -4.83 7.33
N LEU A 120 17.97 -4.34 6.61
CA LEU A 120 16.98 -5.20 5.95
C LEU A 120 17.63 -6.14 4.94
N ARG A 121 18.50 -5.61 4.06
CA ARG A 121 19.24 -6.40 3.07
C ARG A 121 20.07 -7.49 3.74
N ALA A 122 20.82 -7.12 4.78
CA ALA A 122 21.64 -8.07 5.53
C ALA A 122 20.80 -9.19 6.17
N TRP A 123 19.66 -8.87 6.79
CA TRP A 123 18.77 -9.87 7.38
C TRP A 123 18.14 -10.80 6.34
N VAL A 124 17.62 -10.26 5.24
CA VAL A 124 17.00 -11.07 4.19
C VAL A 124 18.05 -11.98 3.55
N GLU A 125 19.21 -11.47 3.18
CA GLU A 125 20.28 -12.28 2.59
C GLU A 125 20.73 -13.39 3.55
N ARG A 126 20.91 -13.09 4.85
CA ARG A 126 21.26 -14.10 5.87
C ARG A 126 20.19 -15.16 6.08
N GLN A 127 18.91 -14.78 6.09
CA GLN A 127 17.81 -15.72 6.38
C GLN A 127 17.36 -16.52 5.18
N THR A 128 17.67 -16.05 3.97
CA THR A 128 17.03 -16.57 2.76
C THR A 128 17.99 -16.89 1.62
N GLY A 129 19.22 -16.37 1.67
CA GLY A 129 20.18 -16.48 0.57
C GLY A 129 19.80 -15.69 -0.68
N HIS A 130 18.73 -14.89 -0.65
CA HIS A 130 18.26 -14.12 -1.80
C HIS A 130 18.65 -12.64 -1.70
N PRO A 131 19.41 -12.10 -2.68
CA PRO A 131 19.68 -10.67 -2.72
C PRO A 131 18.39 -9.89 -2.99
N LEU A 132 18.24 -8.75 -2.32
CA LEU A 132 17.11 -7.86 -2.57
C LEU A 132 17.37 -7.04 -3.84
N GLY A 133 16.47 -7.08 -4.82
CA GLY A 133 16.49 -6.18 -5.97
C GLY A 133 15.88 -4.83 -5.61
N TYR A 134 14.68 -4.59 -6.16
CA TYR A 134 13.83 -3.47 -5.83
C TYR A 134 13.38 -3.53 -4.36
N VAL A 135 13.52 -2.42 -3.63
CA VAL A 135 13.07 -2.28 -2.24
C VAL A 135 12.43 -0.92 -2.05
N GLU A 136 11.28 -0.89 -1.38
CA GLU A 136 10.57 0.33 -0.99
C GLU A 136 10.02 0.17 0.42
N GLN A 137 10.13 1.23 1.23
CA GLN A 137 9.50 1.23 2.55
C GLN A 137 7.98 1.25 2.40
N LEU A 138 7.30 0.37 3.15
CA LEU A 138 5.85 0.31 3.23
C LEU A 138 5.36 1.24 4.34
N TYR A 139 5.26 0.70 5.55
CA TYR A 139 4.73 1.39 6.73
C TYR A 139 5.57 1.06 7.97
N THR A 140 5.51 1.96 8.93
CA THR A 140 6.00 1.74 10.28
C THR A 140 4.81 1.40 11.18
N PHE A 141 4.87 0.25 11.84
CA PHE A 141 3.88 -0.24 12.78
C PHE A 141 4.45 -0.15 14.20
N ALA A 142 3.66 0.34 15.14
CA ALA A 142 4.06 0.47 16.54
C ALA A 142 2.90 -0.05 17.41
N ASP A 143 2.58 -1.33 17.27
CA ASP A 143 1.54 -1.97 18.06
C ASP A 143 2.13 -2.47 19.39
N ARG A 144 1.52 -2.03 20.50
CA ARG A 144 1.96 -2.34 21.88
C ARG A 144 1.90 -3.82 22.24
N ASP A 145 1.14 -4.60 21.47
CA ASP A 145 0.75 -5.97 21.84
C ASP A 145 1.53 -7.06 21.08
N ARG A 146 2.68 -6.72 20.47
CA ARG A 146 3.52 -7.71 19.78
C ARG A 146 4.23 -8.68 20.74
N SER A 147 4.48 -8.28 21.99
CA SER A 147 4.98 -9.14 23.07
C SER A 147 3.94 -9.30 24.18
N ALA A 148 3.18 -10.40 24.16
CA ALA A 148 2.40 -10.79 25.33
C ALA A 148 3.28 -11.18 26.53
N GLU A 149 4.54 -11.54 26.26
CA GLU A 149 5.48 -12.09 27.24
C GLU A 149 6.37 -11.04 27.93
N ASP A 150 6.47 -9.81 27.39
CA ASP A 150 7.43 -8.82 27.89
C ASP A 150 6.86 -7.40 27.81
N ALA A 151 6.09 -7.01 28.83
CA ALA A 151 5.43 -5.69 28.93
C ALA A 151 6.40 -4.50 29.02
N ALA A 152 7.69 -4.76 29.23
CA ALA A 152 8.75 -3.76 29.35
C ALA A 152 9.38 -3.36 28.00
N ARG A 153 9.18 -4.14 26.93
CA ARG A 153 9.75 -3.89 25.59
C ARG A 153 8.67 -3.42 24.63
N ARG A 154 8.96 -2.35 23.88
CA ARG A 154 8.11 -1.90 22.78
C ARG A 154 8.78 -2.20 21.45
N PHE A 155 8.06 -2.85 20.54
CA PHE A 155 8.54 -3.09 19.19
C PHE A 155 7.99 -2.04 18.22
N VAL A 156 8.88 -1.48 17.40
CA VAL A 156 8.55 -0.68 16.23
C VAL A 156 8.94 -1.48 15.00
N SER A 157 7.94 -1.96 14.24
CA SER A 157 8.15 -2.71 13.02
C SER A 157 8.25 -1.77 11.83
N ILE A 158 9.38 -1.74 11.14
CA ILE A 158 9.55 -1.00 9.88
C ILE A 158 9.51 -2.01 8.75
N SER A 159 8.44 -1.95 7.96
CA SER A 159 8.19 -2.91 6.88
C SER A 159 8.62 -2.39 5.51
N TYR A 160 9.07 -3.30 4.66
CA TYR A 160 9.53 -3.02 3.31
C TYR A 160 8.90 -3.99 2.31
N LEU A 161 8.51 -3.50 1.14
CA LEU A 161 8.16 -4.29 -0.02
C LEU A 161 9.41 -4.48 -0.85
N ALA A 162 9.71 -5.72 -1.20
CA ALA A 162 10.77 -6.04 -2.13
C ALA A 162 10.24 -6.92 -3.24
N LEU A 163 10.72 -6.70 -4.46
CA LEU A 163 10.38 -7.49 -5.64
C LEU A 163 11.63 -8.18 -6.14
N THR A 164 11.49 -9.45 -6.48
CA THR A 164 12.59 -10.23 -7.04
C THR A 164 12.09 -11.21 -8.09
N ARG A 165 12.97 -11.51 -9.05
CA ARG A 165 12.80 -12.62 -9.98
C ARG A 165 13.01 -13.89 -9.18
N GLN A 166 12.10 -14.86 -9.24
CA GLN A 166 12.29 -16.11 -8.53
C GLN A 166 13.53 -16.83 -9.09
N ALA A 167 14.64 -16.75 -8.37
CA ALA A 167 15.81 -17.56 -8.67
C ALA A 167 15.46 -19.03 -8.45
N ALA A 168 16.02 -19.91 -9.28
CA ALA A 168 15.94 -21.36 -9.05
C ALA A 168 16.31 -21.66 -7.59
N ARG A 169 15.44 -22.42 -6.94
CA ARG A 169 15.50 -22.84 -5.53
C ARG A 169 16.96 -22.95 -5.06
N ALA A 170 17.40 -22.06 -4.16
CA ALA A 170 18.62 -22.30 -3.42
C ALA A 170 18.37 -23.56 -2.57
N ALA A 171 18.84 -24.70 -3.07
CA ALA A 171 18.68 -25.97 -2.42
C ALA A 171 19.41 -25.93 -1.06
N GLY A 172 18.65 -25.91 0.03
CA GLY A 172 18.97 -26.77 1.16
C GLY A 172 19.66 -26.21 2.40
N GLN A 173 19.57 -24.92 2.77
CA GLN A 173 20.21 -24.46 4.03
C GLN A 173 19.40 -23.53 4.95
N HIS A 174 18.22 -23.05 4.54
CA HIS A 174 17.50 -22.02 5.31
C HIS A 174 16.01 -22.36 5.49
N ASP A 175 15.41 -22.02 6.64
CA ASP A 175 13.99 -22.19 7.00
C ASP A 175 13.04 -21.27 6.18
N ALA A 176 13.45 -20.88 4.98
CA ALA A 176 12.73 -19.97 4.09
C ALA A 176 11.94 -20.75 3.03
N SER A 177 10.68 -20.41 2.84
CA SER A 177 9.79 -21.04 1.86
C SER A 177 8.98 -20.01 1.08
N TRP A 178 8.93 -20.20 -0.25
CA TRP A 178 8.03 -19.45 -1.12
C TRP A 178 6.62 -20.01 -0.99
N ARG A 179 5.66 -19.15 -0.63
CA ARG A 179 4.25 -19.53 -0.48
C ARG A 179 3.39 -18.63 -1.35
N SER A 180 2.38 -19.20 -2.03
CA SER A 180 1.34 -18.40 -2.67
C SER A 180 0.72 -17.46 -1.63
N TRP A 181 0.60 -16.16 -1.93
CA TRP A 181 -0.04 -15.26 -0.98
C TRP A 181 -1.53 -15.54 -0.81
N TYR A 182 -2.15 -16.27 -1.75
CA TYR A 182 -3.56 -16.67 -1.70
C TYR A 182 -3.80 -17.74 -0.65
N ARG A 183 -2.74 -18.41 -0.17
CA ARG A 183 -2.78 -19.24 1.03
C ARG A 183 -3.21 -18.43 2.26
N TYR A 184 -2.76 -17.17 2.36
CA TYR A 184 -3.08 -16.27 3.47
C TYR A 184 -4.36 -15.47 3.23
N PHE A 185 -4.73 -15.24 1.96
CA PHE A 185 -5.94 -14.49 1.59
C PHE A 185 -6.72 -15.21 0.48
N PRO A 186 -7.37 -16.34 0.79
CA PRO A 186 -8.02 -17.16 -0.24
C PRO A 186 -9.24 -16.51 -0.90
N TRP A 187 -9.73 -15.40 -0.36
CA TRP A 187 -10.81 -14.60 -0.93
C TRP A 187 -10.33 -13.54 -1.94
N GLU A 188 -9.03 -13.45 -2.21
CA GLU A 188 -8.42 -12.41 -3.07
C GLU A 188 -8.20 -12.82 -4.53
N ASP A 189 -8.35 -14.10 -4.86
CA ASP A 189 -8.17 -14.59 -6.23
C ASP A 189 -9.52 -14.65 -6.96
N TRP A 190 -9.78 -13.66 -7.80
CA TRP A 190 -11.01 -13.53 -8.58
C TRP A 190 -10.81 -13.89 -10.06
N ARG A 191 -9.66 -14.49 -10.41
CA ARG A 191 -9.33 -14.83 -11.80
C ARG A 191 -10.34 -15.80 -12.42
N ASP A 192 -10.91 -16.69 -11.60
CA ASP A 192 -11.92 -17.66 -12.03
C ASP A 192 -13.32 -17.30 -11.50
N GLY A 193 -13.54 -16.01 -11.20
CA GLY A 193 -14.77 -15.47 -10.60
C GLY A 193 -14.69 -15.34 -9.07
N PRO A 194 -15.76 -14.84 -8.43
CA PRO A 194 -15.78 -14.63 -6.99
C PRO A 194 -15.58 -15.94 -6.22
N PRO A 195 -14.61 -16.04 -5.29
CA PRO A 195 -14.40 -17.25 -4.50
C PRO A 195 -15.68 -17.65 -3.75
N PRO A 196 -16.11 -18.94 -3.81
CA PRO A 196 -17.36 -19.38 -3.17
C PRO A 196 -17.45 -19.05 -1.67
N MET A 197 -16.32 -19.01 -0.98
CA MET A 197 -16.27 -18.65 0.44
C MET A 197 -16.75 -17.23 0.75
N VAL A 198 -16.64 -16.30 -0.21
CA VAL A 198 -17.16 -14.93 -0.05
C VAL A 198 -18.67 -14.98 0.17
N ALA A 199 -19.40 -15.71 -0.68
CA ALA A 199 -20.84 -15.85 -0.58
C ALA A 199 -21.28 -16.81 0.55
N LYS A 200 -20.54 -17.92 0.75
CA LYS A 200 -20.94 -19.00 1.67
C LYS A 200 -20.58 -18.74 3.15
N ALA A 201 -19.47 -18.06 3.41
CA ALA A 201 -18.95 -17.88 4.78
C ALA A 201 -18.77 -16.41 5.16
N ILE A 202 -18.07 -15.63 4.33
CA ILE A 202 -17.69 -14.25 4.69
C ILE A 202 -18.90 -13.32 4.75
N ALA A 203 -19.70 -13.27 3.69
CA ALA A 203 -20.85 -12.37 3.62
C ALA A 203 -21.93 -12.65 4.68
N PRO A 204 -22.30 -13.91 4.98
CA PRO A 204 -23.17 -14.22 6.12
C PRO A 204 -22.56 -13.78 7.46
N ALA A 205 -21.30 -14.11 7.73
CA ALA A 205 -20.65 -13.77 9.00
C ALA A 205 -20.56 -12.24 9.22
N LEU A 206 -20.21 -11.48 8.19
CA LEU A 206 -20.17 -10.01 8.25
C LEU A 206 -21.56 -9.39 8.41
N ARG A 207 -22.62 -9.99 7.83
CA ARG A 207 -24.00 -9.55 8.07
C ARG A 207 -24.40 -9.74 9.52
N THR A 208 -24.09 -10.91 10.11
CA THR A 208 -24.35 -11.18 11.53
C THR A 208 -23.59 -10.21 12.43
N TRP A 209 -22.29 -10.02 12.20
CA TRP A 209 -21.48 -9.08 12.96
C TRP A 209 -21.95 -7.63 12.83
N ALA A 210 -22.39 -7.22 11.63
CA ALA A 210 -22.94 -5.89 11.42
C ALA A 210 -24.29 -5.70 12.14
N ALA A 211 -25.15 -6.71 12.14
CA ALA A 211 -26.44 -6.69 12.84
C ALA A 211 -26.30 -6.67 14.37
N ALA A 212 -25.23 -7.26 14.91
CA ALA A 212 -24.95 -7.31 16.35
C ALA A 212 -24.61 -5.94 16.98
N ALA A 213 -24.36 -4.89 16.18
CA ALA A 213 -24.15 -3.55 16.73
C ALA A 213 -25.46 -2.98 17.32
N SER A 214 -25.38 -2.47 18.54
CA SER A 214 -26.52 -1.87 19.28
C SER A 214 -27.05 -0.60 18.61
N GLU A 215 -26.15 0.26 18.12
CA GLU A 215 -26.49 1.54 17.51
C GLU A 215 -26.86 1.42 16.01
N PRO A 216 -27.98 2.02 15.55
CA PRO A 216 -28.37 1.98 14.14
C PRO A 216 -27.33 2.58 13.18
N ALA A 217 -26.63 3.64 13.60
CA ALA A 217 -25.58 4.26 12.79
C ALA A 217 -24.39 3.32 12.59
N LEU A 218 -23.94 2.66 13.65
CA LEU A 218 -22.87 1.67 13.59
C LEU A 218 -23.26 0.45 12.75
N ARG A 219 -24.51 -0.05 12.86
CA ARG A 219 -25.02 -1.13 11.99
C ARG A 219 -24.89 -0.76 10.51
N ARG A 220 -25.33 0.45 10.13
CA ARG A 220 -25.24 0.94 8.74
C ARG A 220 -23.81 1.07 8.26
N GLU A 221 -22.92 1.60 9.10
CA GLU A 221 -21.51 1.75 8.72
C GLU A 221 -20.81 0.39 8.56
N ARG A 222 -21.04 -0.57 9.47
CA ARG A 222 -20.53 -1.94 9.32
C ARG A 222 -21.03 -2.62 8.05
N GLN A 223 -22.33 -2.48 7.75
CA GLN A 223 -22.92 -3.01 6.51
C GLN A 223 -22.30 -2.37 5.28
N ARG A 224 -22.12 -1.04 5.27
CA ARG A 224 -21.51 -0.30 4.16
C ARG A 224 -20.06 -0.75 3.93
N ARG A 225 -19.24 -0.83 4.98
CA ARG A 225 -17.85 -1.33 4.89
C ARG A 225 -17.78 -2.75 4.34
N ALA A 226 -18.63 -3.66 4.84
CA ALA A 226 -18.69 -5.03 4.34
C ALA A 226 -19.09 -5.11 2.86
N ARG A 227 -20.08 -4.32 2.44
CA ARG A 227 -20.50 -4.26 1.05
C ARG A 227 -19.40 -3.78 0.12
N ILE A 228 -18.72 -2.68 0.49
CA ILE A 228 -17.64 -2.10 -0.32
C ILE A 228 -16.44 -3.05 -0.38
N ALA A 229 -15.98 -3.56 0.78
CA ALA A 229 -14.77 -4.37 0.87
C ALA A 229 -14.89 -5.69 0.10
N PHE A 230 -16.06 -6.34 0.15
CA PHE A 230 -16.30 -7.65 -0.47
C PHE A 230 -17.20 -7.60 -1.72
N ALA A 231 -17.39 -6.43 -2.34
CA ALA A 231 -18.20 -6.28 -3.55
C ALA A 231 -19.63 -6.84 -3.43
N LEU A 232 -20.24 -6.74 -2.24
CA LEU A 232 -21.55 -7.34 -1.97
C LEU A 232 -22.68 -6.48 -2.53
N GLY A 233 -23.73 -7.14 -3.04
CA GLY A 233 -24.91 -6.49 -3.56
C GLY A 233 -24.66 -5.75 -4.89
N GLY A 234 -23.82 -6.33 -5.76
CA GLY A 234 -23.56 -5.84 -7.12
C GLY A 234 -22.53 -4.71 -7.22
N LEU A 235 -21.86 -4.37 -6.12
CA LEU A 235 -20.75 -3.40 -6.16
C LEU A 235 -19.56 -3.98 -6.93
N PRO A 236 -18.75 -3.14 -7.61
CA PRO A 236 -17.56 -3.61 -8.30
C PRO A 236 -16.50 -4.10 -7.29
N TRP A 237 -15.77 -5.15 -7.67
CA TRP A 237 -14.59 -5.58 -6.93
C TRP A 237 -13.46 -4.58 -7.12
N ASN A 238 -12.93 -4.06 -6.01
CA ASN A 238 -11.73 -3.25 -6.00
C ASN A 238 -10.62 -4.06 -5.34
N GLU A 239 -9.64 -4.48 -6.13
CA GLU A 239 -8.52 -5.32 -5.75
C GLU A 239 -7.54 -4.66 -4.77
N GLU A 240 -7.56 -3.32 -4.65
CA GLU A 240 -6.68 -2.57 -3.74
C GLU A 240 -7.11 -2.66 -2.27
N LEU A 241 -8.35 -3.08 -1.99
CA LEU A 241 -8.91 -3.11 -0.64
C LEU A 241 -8.42 -4.28 0.26
N VAL A 242 -7.21 -4.81 0.02
CA VAL A 242 -6.67 -6.00 0.71
C VAL A 242 -6.52 -5.77 2.20
N LEU A 243 -5.93 -4.65 2.59
CA LEU A 243 -5.80 -4.30 4.00
C LEU A 243 -7.17 -4.07 4.64
N GLN A 244 -8.08 -3.36 3.97
CA GLN A 244 -9.41 -3.06 4.48
C GLN A 244 -10.25 -4.32 4.67
N ARG A 245 -10.15 -5.29 3.76
CA ARG A 245 -10.79 -6.61 3.90
C ARG A 245 -10.22 -7.35 5.11
N TYR A 246 -8.89 -7.44 5.23
CA TYR A 246 -8.26 -8.08 6.39
C TYR A 246 -8.66 -7.41 7.71
N GLU A 247 -8.59 -6.08 7.81
CA GLU A 247 -8.93 -5.33 9.02
C GLU A 247 -10.41 -5.48 9.38
N LEU A 248 -11.30 -5.52 8.39
CA LEU A 248 -12.73 -5.78 8.62
C LEU A 248 -12.97 -7.17 9.21
N LEU A 249 -12.32 -8.21 8.66
CA LEU A 249 -12.43 -9.56 9.19
C LEU A 249 -11.80 -9.68 10.59
N PHE A 250 -10.72 -8.95 10.85
CA PHE A 250 -10.09 -8.87 12.16
C PHE A 250 -11.01 -8.20 13.19
N GLU A 251 -11.60 -7.04 12.87
CA GLU A 251 -12.57 -6.35 13.72
C GLU A 251 -13.80 -7.24 14.01
N ALA A 252 -14.21 -8.02 13.01
CA ALA A 252 -15.32 -8.97 13.13
C ALA A 252 -14.99 -10.24 13.93
N GLY A 253 -13.72 -10.47 14.28
CA GLY A 253 -13.31 -11.68 14.99
C GLY A 253 -13.34 -12.94 14.11
N LEU A 254 -13.22 -12.77 12.79
CA LEU A 254 -13.41 -13.85 11.80
C LEU A 254 -12.09 -14.46 11.31
N VAL A 255 -10.95 -13.94 11.76
CA VAL A 255 -9.61 -14.47 11.45
C VAL A 255 -8.93 -15.01 12.71
N PRO A 256 -8.03 -16.01 12.59
CA PRO A 256 -7.39 -16.63 13.75
C PRO A 256 -6.66 -15.63 14.65
N GLU A 257 -6.04 -14.60 14.08
CA GLU A 257 -5.32 -13.54 14.80
C GLU A 257 -6.25 -12.77 15.75
N ALA A 258 -7.48 -12.49 15.32
CA ALA A 258 -8.46 -11.77 16.13
C ALA A 258 -9.06 -12.65 17.23
N ILE A 259 -9.25 -13.94 16.95
CA ILE A 259 -9.73 -14.94 17.90
C ILE A 259 -8.71 -15.12 19.03
N ARG A 260 -7.42 -15.34 18.68
CA ARG A 260 -6.32 -15.43 19.65
C ARG A 260 -6.23 -14.17 20.52
N ARG A 261 -6.34 -12.98 19.93
CA ARG A 261 -6.29 -11.71 20.66
C ARG A 261 -7.40 -11.57 21.70
N ARG A 262 -8.57 -12.17 21.47
CA ARG A 262 -9.71 -12.12 22.40
C ARG A 262 -9.67 -13.23 23.45
N GLY A 263 -8.66 -14.11 23.43
CA GLY A 263 -8.59 -15.29 24.31
C GLY A 263 -9.68 -16.31 24.03
N GLY A 264 -10.27 -16.30 22.83
CA GLY A 264 -11.33 -17.23 22.46
C GLY A 264 -10.76 -18.56 22.00
N ASP A 265 -10.74 -19.58 22.88
CA ASP A 265 -10.48 -20.95 22.46
C ASP A 265 -11.73 -21.55 21.79
N GLY A 266 -11.55 -22.21 20.64
CA GLY A 266 -12.60 -23.00 19.97
C GLY A 266 -13.50 -22.26 18.97
N ALA A 267 -13.32 -20.96 18.71
CA ALA A 267 -14.05 -20.27 17.64
C ALA A 267 -13.53 -20.68 16.25
N GLU A 268 -14.44 -21.06 15.34
CA GLU A 268 -14.08 -21.43 13.97
C GLU A 268 -13.71 -20.18 13.16
N ALA A 269 -12.44 -20.11 12.74
CA ALA A 269 -11.94 -19.01 11.91
C ALA A 269 -12.26 -19.23 10.43
N LEU A 270 -12.36 -18.14 9.66
CA LEU A 270 -12.43 -18.25 8.21
C LEU A 270 -11.17 -18.88 7.61
N PRO A 271 -11.28 -19.57 6.47
CA PRO A 271 -10.13 -20.15 5.77
C PRO A 271 -9.03 -19.12 5.45
N GLY A 272 -7.78 -19.53 5.58
CA GLY A 272 -6.59 -18.75 5.27
C GLY A 272 -5.53 -18.92 6.36
N ALA A 273 -4.30 -19.24 5.96
CA ALA A 273 -3.24 -19.54 6.91
C ALA A 273 -2.96 -18.34 7.83
N PRO A 274 -2.86 -18.55 9.15
CA PRO A 274 -2.50 -17.48 10.06
C PRO A 274 -1.02 -17.12 9.94
N MET A 275 -0.69 -15.89 10.34
CA MET A 275 0.70 -15.51 10.65
C MET A 275 0.81 -15.08 12.12
N LEU A 276 2.03 -15.07 12.64
CA LEU A 276 2.31 -14.57 13.99
C LEU A 276 2.39 -13.03 13.99
N HIS A 277 2.12 -12.45 15.16
CA HIS A 277 2.08 -11.00 15.38
C HIS A 277 1.19 -10.27 14.34
N ASP A 278 1.71 -9.22 13.71
CA ASP A 278 1.03 -8.40 12.68
C ASP A 278 1.46 -8.76 11.25
N HIS A 279 2.21 -9.85 11.03
CA HIS A 279 2.81 -10.16 9.72
C HIS A 279 1.77 -10.33 8.62
N ARG A 280 0.59 -10.91 8.93
CA ARG A 280 -0.51 -11.03 7.96
C ARG A 280 -1.07 -9.65 7.59
N ARG A 281 -1.15 -8.71 8.53
CA ARG A 281 -1.54 -7.31 8.26
C ARG A 281 -0.52 -6.60 7.37
N ILE A 282 0.76 -6.79 7.66
CA ILE A 282 1.87 -6.24 6.86
C ILE A 282 1.81 -6.79 5.43
N LEU A 283 1.57 -8.09 5.27
CA LEU A 283 1.40 -8.70 3.96
C LEU A 283 0.18 -8.13 3.21
N ALA A 284 -0.97 -7.98 3.88
CA ALA A 284 -2.15 -7.36 3.28
C ALA A 284 -1.87 -5.92 2.80
N THR A 285 -1.08 -5.17 3.57
CA THR A 285 -0.63 -3.82 3.23
C THR A 285 0.25 -3.82 1.99
N ALA A 286 1.21 -4.74 1.92
CA ALA A 286 2.11 -4.90 0.79
C ALA A 286 1.38 -5.27 -0.50
N ILE A 287 0.40 -6.18 -0.43
CA ILE A 287 -0.42 -6.57 -1.59
C ILE A 287 -1.25 -5.38 -2.08
N ALA A 288 -1.95 -4.68 -1.18
CA ALA A 288 -2.71 -3.48 -1.52
C ALA A 288 -1.82 -2.44 -2.21
N ARG A 289 -0.64 -2.17 -1.64
CA ARG A 289 0.32 -1.21 -2.19
C ARG A 289 0.85 -1.64 -3.56
N LEU A 290 1.20 -2.91 -3.73
CA LEU A 290 1.68 -3.44 -5.01
C LEU A 290 0.60 -3.36 -6.09
N ARG A 291 -0.64 -3.75 -5.79
CA ARG A 291 -1.79 -3.68 -6.71
C ARG A 291 -2.11 -2.25 -7.14
N ALA A 292 -2.07 -1.29 -6.22
CA ALA A 292 -2.19 0.11 -6.58
C ALA A 292 -1.02 0.54 -7.49
N LYS A 293 0.21 0.15 -7.13
CA LYS A 293 1.43 0.61 -7.81
C LYS A 293 1.57 0.13 -9.24
N ILE A 294 1.20 -1.12 -9.53
CA ILE A 294 1.28 -1.68 -10.91
C ILE A 294 0.37 -0.96 -11.91
N LYS A 295 -0.65 -0.21 -11.44
CA LYS A 295 -1.54 0.56 -12.33
C LYS A 295 -0.87 1.78 -12.95
N TYR A 296 0.04 2.42 -12.21
CA TYR A 296 0.61 3.71 -12.60
C TYR A 296 2.14 3.70 -12.72
N ARG A 297 2.82 2.68 -12.22
CA ARG A 297 4.26 2.46 -12.45
C ARG A 297 4.53 1.08 -13.03
N PRO A 298 5.54 0.96 -13.92
CA PRO A 298 5.93 -0.31 -14.52
C PRO A 298 6.77 -1.17 -13.55
N VAL A 299 6.40 -1.23 -12.27
CA VAL A 299 7.15 -1.98 -11.24
C VAL A 299 7.05 -3.50 -11.45
N VAL A 300 6.09 -3.96 -12.24
CA VAL A 300 5.92 -5.37 -12.59
C VAL A 300 7.15 -5.95 -13.31
N PHE A 301 7.94 -5.14 -14.02
CA PHE A 301 9.13 -5.64 -14.72
C PHE A 301 10.26 -6.07 -13.78
N GLU A 302 10.25 -5.64 -12.52
CA GLU A 302 11.16 -6.17 -11.47
C GLU A 302 10.92 -7.66 -11.19
N LEU A 303 9.75 -8.17 -11.56
CA LEU A 303 9.34 -9.58 -11.40
C LEU A 303 9.53 -10.39 -12.69
N MET A 304 9.81 -9.73 -13.82
CA MET A 304 9.91 -10.37 -15.13
C MET A 304 11.36 -10.79 -15.43
N PRO A 305 11.59 -11.92 -16.14
CA PRO A 305 12.91 -12.24 -16.66
C PRO A 305 13.41 -11.17 -17.66
N GLU A 306 14.68 -11.25 -18.07
CA GLU A 306 15.28 -10.25 -18.98
C GLU A 306 14.62 -10.21 -20.36
N SER A 307 14.15 -11.37 -20.82
CA SER A 307 13.32 -11.51 -22.00
C SER A 307 12.05 -12.27 -21.63
N PHE A 308 10.90 -11.79 -22.10
CA PHE A 308 9.60 -12.37 -21.81
C PHE A 308 8.62 -12.21 -22.98
N THR A 309 7.61 -13.06 -23.02
CA THR A 309 6.46 -12.89 -23.91
C THR A 309 5.42 -11.96 -23.29
N LEU A 310 4.62 -11.27 -24.12
CA LEU A 310 3.47 -10.48 -23.62
C LEU A 310 2.46 -11.33 -22.85
N LEU A 311 2.37 -12.62 -23.14
CA LEU A 311 1.50 -13.54 -22.40
C LEU A 311 2.02 -13.77 -20.97
N GLN A 312 3.33 -13.97 -20.81
CA GLN A 312 3.94 -14.07 -19.47
C GLN A 312 3.73 -12.77 -18.69
N LEU A 313 3.94 -11.61 -19.32
CA LEU A 313 3.69 -10.32 -18.66
C LEU A 313 2.22 -10.18 -18.24
N GLN A 314 1.27 -10.52 -19.12
CA GLN A 314 -0.15 -10.49 -18.80
C GLN A 314 -0.46 -11.39 -17.60
N ARG A 315 0.01 -12.64 -17.62
CA ARG A 315 -0.22 -13.62 -16.53
C ARG A 315 0.38 -13.17 -15.22
N THR A 316 1.56 -12.54 -15.23
CA THR A 316 2.16 -11.91 -14.05
C THR A 316 1.27 -10.81 -13.48
N VAL A 317 0.74 -9.91 -14.32
CA VAL A 317 -0.18 -8.86 -13.85
C VAL A 317 -1.48 -9.46 -13.33
N GLU A 318 -2.06 -10.44 -14.03
CA GLU A 318 -3.27 -11.14 -13.59
C GLU A 318 -3.08 -11.83 -12.23
N ALA A 319 -1.94 -12.50 -12.05
CA ALA A 319 -1.55 -13.16 -10.81
C ALA A 319 -1.42 -12.16 -9.66
N LEU A 320 -0.82 -11.00 -9.87
CA LEU A 320 -0.70 -9.96 -8.84
C LEU A 320 -2.05 -9.28 -8.53
N ALA A 321 -2.84 -8.98 -9.56
CA ALA A 321 -4.13 -8.33 -9.41
C ALA A 321 -5.22 -9.25 -8.84
N GLY A 322 -5.09 -10.57 -9.04
CA GLY A 322 -6.16 -11.53 -8.76
C GLY A 322 -7.35 -11.36 -9.68
N LEU A 323 -7.15 -10.88 -10.91
CA LEU A 323 -8.19 -10.63 -11.90
C LEU A 323 -7.69 -11.03 -13.28
N ARG A 324 -8.58 -11.53 -14.14
CA ARG A 324 -8.26 -11.75 -15.57
C ARG A 324 -8.30 -10.43 -16.33
N LEU A 325 -7.39 -10.29 -17.28
CA LEU A 325 -7.29 -9.11 -18.14
C LEU A 325 -7.70 -9.45 -19.56
N HIS A 326 -8.36 -8.50 -20.22
CA HIS A 326 -8.68 -8.65 -21.64
C HIS A 326 -7.39 -8.56 -22.47
N LYS A 327 -7.05 -9.66 -23.16
CA LYS A 327 -5.78 -9.83 -23.90
C LYS A 327 -5.49 -8.68 -24.88
N GLN A 328 -6.47 -8.25 -25.66
CA GLN A 328 -6.29 -7.18 -26.65
C GLN A 328 -6.10 -5.81 -25.99
N ASN A 329 -6.84 -5.53 -24.90
CA ASN A 329 -6.72 -4.26 -24.18
C ASN A 329 -5.36 -4.16 -23.49
N PHE A 330 -4.89 -5.27 -22.91
CA PHE A 330 -3.60 -5.36 -22.28
C PHE A 330 -2.47 -5.10 -23.28
N ARG A 331 -2.48 -5.78 -24.43
CA ARG A 331 -1.48 -5.55 -25.49
C ARG A 331 -1.46 -4.08 -25.93
N ARG A 332 -2.63 -3.52 -26.24
CA ARG A 332 -2.75 -2.11 -26.64
C ARG A 332 -2.19 -1.17 -25.58
N LEU A 333 -2.47 -1.42 -24.30
CA LEU A 333 -1.95 -0.62 -23.18
C LEU A 333 -0.41 -0.64 -23.13
N ILE A 334 0.20 -1.82 -23.24
CA ILE A 334 1.66 -1.98 -23.19
C ILE A 334 2.34 -1.29 -24.38
N GLU A 335 1.78 -1.46 -25.59
CA GLU A 335 2.28 -0.83 -26.82
C GLU A 335 2.16 0.70 -26.77
N GLN A 336 1.00 1.24 -26.38
CA GLN A 336 0.77 2.68 -26.23
C GLN A 336 1.71 3.33 -25.21
N GLN A 337 2.02 2.60 -24.13
CA GLN A 337 2.93 3.08 -23.12
C GLN A 337 4.41 2.95 -23.52
N ALA A 338 4.71 2.30 -24.65
CA ALA A 338 6.06 2.06 -25.16
C ALA A 338 7.01 1.44 -24.12
N LEU A 339 6.48 0.63 -23.19
CA LEU A 339 7.23 0.08 -22.05
C LEU A 339 8.20 -1.04 -22.44
N VAL A 340 8.00 -1.64 -23.60
CA VAL A 340 8.72 -2.83 -24.04
C VAL A 340 9.24 -2.66 -25.46
N GLU A 341 10.33 -3.34 -25.78
CA GLU A 341 10.93 -3.43 -27.10
C GLU A 341 11.02 -4.90 -27.55
N GLU A 342 10.82 -5.17 -28.84
CA GLU A 342 10.99 -6.52 -29.42
C GLU A 342 12.48 -6.89 -29.44
N THR A 343 12.83 -8.11 -29.03
CA THR A 343 14.22 -8.59 -29.09
C THR A 343 14.60 -9.19 -30.44
N GLY A 344 13.61 -9.45 -31.31
CA GLY A 344 13.78 -10.21 -32.56
C GLY A 344 13.78 -11.73 -32.36
N GLU A 345 13.84 -12.21 -31.12
CA GLU A 345 13.80 -13.62 -30.77
C GLU A 345 12.36 -14.12 -30.56
N VAL A 346 12.18 -15.44 -30.66
CA VAL A 346 10.90 -16.09 -30.40
C VAL A 346 11.06 -17.24 -29.41
N ALA A 347 10.10 -17.38 -28.50
CA ALA A 347 10.00 -18.54 -27.63
C ALA A 347 9.43 -19.73 -28.41
N THR A 348 10.20 -20.82 -28.47
CA THR A 348 9.83 -22.08 -29.15
C THR A 348 9.16 -23.09 -28.21
N GLU A 349 9.21 -22.87 -26.89
CA GLU A 349 8.72 -23.80 -25.87
C GLU A 349 7.21 -23.72 -25.56
N THR A 350 6.44 -22.86 -26.24
CA THR A 350 5.03 -22.62 -25.89
C THR A 350 4.01 -23.62 -26.46
N GLY A 351 4.47 -24.75 -27.03
CA GLY A 351 3.59 -25.81 -27.54
C GLY A 351 2.66 -25.40 -28.70
N GLY A 352 2.89 -24.22 -29.29
CA GLY A 352 2.08 -23.60 -30.34
C GLY A 352 2.89 -22.65 -31.22
N ARG A 353 2.24 -21.65 -31.86
CA ARG A 353 2.95 -20.65 -32.70
C ARG A 353 4.03 -19.95 -31.86
N PRO A 354 5.28 -19.82 -32.37
CA PRO A 354 6.36 -19.15 -31.65
C PRO A 354 5.95 -17.75 -31.20
N ALA A 355 6.15 -17.46 -29.92
CA ALA A 355 5.75 -16.19 -29.32
C ALA A 355 6.94 -15.22 -29.33
N LYS A 356 6.73 -13.99 -29.81
CA LYS A 356 7.77 -12.95 -29.79
C LYS A 356 8.25 -12.67 -28.37
N LEU A 357 9.57 -12.50 -28.23
CA LEU A 357 10.21 -12.06 -27.00
C LEU A 357 10.38 -10.54 -26.98
N PHE A 358 10.20 -9.99 -25.78
CA PHE A 358 10.29 -8.57 -25.48
C PHE A 358 11.21 -8.36 -24.29
N ARG A 359 11.79 -7.16 -24.21
CA ARG A 359 12.56 -6.67 -23.07
C ARG A 359 11.92 -5.38 -22.55
N PHE A 360 12.01 -5.16 -21.24
CA PHE A 360 11.62 -3.87 -20.65
C PHE A 360 12.56 -2.75 -21.13
N ARG A 361 12.03 -1.55 -21.40
CA ARG A 361 12.79 -0.36 -21.79
C ARG A 361 12.87 0.65 -20.62
N PRO A 362 13.93 0.63 -19.78
CA PRO A 362 14.01 1.52 -18.61
C PRO A 362 14.05 3.01 -18.95
N GLN A 363 14.50 3.36 -20.16
CA GLN A 363 14.62 4.74 -20.62
C GLN A 363 13.29 5.48 -20.64
N VAL A 364 12.17 4.78 -20.84
CA VAL A 364 10.80 5.34 -20.82
C VAL A 364 10.52 6.09 -19.53
N LEU A 365 11.03 5.59 -18.39
CA LEU A 365 10.82 6.22 -17.09
C LEU A 365 11.51 7.59 -17.01
N HIS A 366 12.71 7.69 -17.56
CA HIS A 366 13.48 8.93 -17.61
C HIS A 366 12.87 9.91 -18.61
N GLU A 367 12.47 9.43 -19.80
CA GLU A 367 11.78 10.21 -20.82
C GLU A 367 10.49 10.85 -20.26
N ARG A 368 9.68 10.09 -19.53
CA ARG A 368 8.45 10.60 -18.91
C ARG A 368 8.71 11.57 -17.76
N ALA A 369 9.71 11.31 -16.93
CA ALA A 369 10.09 12.22 -15.86
C ALA A 369 10.60 13.56 -16.42
N ALA A 370 11.38 13.51 -17.51
CA ALA A 370 11.88 14.69 -18.22
C ALA A 370 10.80 15.43 -19.01
N ALA A 371 9.81 14.73 -19.58
CA ALA A 371 8.70 15.33 -20.32
C ALA A 371 7.77 16.19 -19.43
N GLY A 372 7.81 15.96 -18.12
CA GLY A 372 7.01 16.68 -17.13
C GLY A 372 5.51 16.35 -17.21
N THR A 373 4.85 16.22 -16.06
CA THR A 373 3.39 16.24 -16.02
C THR A 373 2.98 17.68 -16.30
N LYS A 374 2.57 18.00 -17.53
CA LYS A 374 1.90 19.28 -17.79
C LYS A 374 0.63 19.31 -16.94
N LEU A 375 0.66 20.05 -15.83
CA LEU A 375 -0.54 20.39 -15.09
C LEU A 375 -1.51 21.04 -16.08
N PRO A 376 -2.78 20.60 -16.15
CA PRO A 376 -3.77 21.26 -16.98
C PRO A 376 -3.75 22.75 -16.67
N LEU A 377 -3.53 23.58 -17.68
CA LEU A 377 -3.56 25.04 -17.52
C LEU A 377 -4.87 25.42 -16.84
N ALA A 378 -4.78 25.99 -15.64
CA ALA A 378 -5.93 26.57 -14.98
C ALA A 378 -6.49 27.64 -15.92
N ARG A 379 -7.71 27.43 -16.43
CA ARG A 379 -8.41 28.49 -17.16
C ARG A 379 -8.64 29.61 -16.16
N GLY A 380 -7.98 30.75 -16.38
CA GLY A 380 -8.23 31.98 -15.65
C GLY A 380 -9.72 32.32 -15.72
N VAL A 381 -10.25 32.73 -14.57
CA VAL A 381 -11.62 33.19 -14.36
C VAL A 381 -11.86 34.52 -15.07
#